data_AF-A0A371MSH7-F1
#
_entry.id   AF-A0A371MSH7-F1
#
_cell.length_a   1.000
_cell.length_b   1.000
_cell.length_c   1.000
_cell.angle_alpha   90.00
_cell.angle_beta   90.00
_cell.angle_gamma   90.00
#
_symmetry.space_group_name_H-M   'P 1'
#
loop_
_entity.id
_entity.type
_entity.pdbx_description
1 polymer ?
#
loop_
_entity_poly.entity_id
_entity_poly.type
_entity_poly.pdbx_seq_one_letter_code
_entity_poly.pdbx_strand_id
1 'polypeptide(L)'
;VAVLFEPVTPEAAENLWDDLNEEGDVHTVGIDAALDAPAAAFDEPTELFEKIPEERVEELNEKLEARVDAATEDSEADADDEADAGTGDGDSDEPSEEAAADLEPVADERISFEDFQDLDIRIGEIVAAEGVEGADKLAKLTVDIGVEERQIVAGIKQLHDLDS
;
A
#
# COMPACT_ATOMS: atom_id res chain seq x y z
N VAL A 1 -8.63 -22.50 5.86
CA VAL A 1 -7.98 -21.31 6.49
C VAL A 1 -6.60 -21.07 5.88
N ALA A 2 -5.75 -22.10 5.73
CA ALA A 2 -4.46 -22.02 5.04
C ALA A 2 -4.52 -21.27 3.69
N VAL A 3 -5.39 -21.69 2.76
CA VAL A 3 -5.57 -21.02 1.44
C VAL A 3 -5.93 -19.54 1.53
N LEU A 4 -6.70 -19.13 2.54
CA LEU A 4 -7.12 -17.71 2.68
C LEU A 4 -6.03 -16.83 3.29
N PHE A 5 -5.13 -17.42 4.08
CA PHE A 5 -4.06 -16.73 4.79
C PHE A 5 -2.72 -16.81 4.06
N GLU A 6 -2.58 -17.65 3.03
CA GLU A 6 -1.37 -17.77 2.21
C GLU A 6 -0.83 -16.41 1.71
N PRO A 7 -1.66 -15.44 1.26
CA PRO A 7 -1.13 -14.15 0.80
C PRO A 7 -0.55 -13.27 1.92
N VAL A 8 -0.86 -13.56 3.19
CA VAL A 8 -0.48 -12.75 4.36
C VAL A 8 0.61 -13.45 5.17
N THR A 9 0.49 -14.76 5.35
CA THR A 9 1.41 -15.59 6.14
C THR A 9 1.69 -16.90 5.37
N PRO A 10 2.54 -16.88 4.33
CA PRO A 10 2.75 -18.03 3.45
C PRO A 10 3.32 -19.23 4.19
N GLU A 11 4.31 -19.02 5.06
CA GLU A 11 4.95 -20.10 5.82
C GLU A 11 3.99 -20.76 6.84
N ALA A 12 3.21 -19.96 7.57
CA ALA A 12 2.21 -20.51 8.48
C ALA A 12 1.08 -21.22 7.75
N ALA A 13 0.75 -20.79 6.52
CA ALA A 13 -0.22 -21.46 5.67
C ALA A 13 0.31 -22.81 5.15
N GLU A 14 1.59 -22.90 4.80
CA GLU A 14 2.27 -24.16 4.41
C GLU A 14 2.31 -25.15 5.57
N ASN A 15 2.76 -24.73 6.76
CA ASN A 15 2.80 -25.58 7.94
C ASN A 15 1.40 -26.09 8.33
N LEU A 16 0.37 -25.23 8.24
CA LEU A 16 -1.01 -25.64 8.48
C LEU A 16 -1.53 -26.59 7.40
N TRP A 17 -1.11 -26.42 6.14
CA TRP A 17 -1.49 -27.30 5.04
C TRP A 17 -0.94 -28.71 5.23
N ASP A 18 0.31 -28.81 5.69
CA ASP A 18 0.96 -30.07 6.03
C ASP A 18 0.30 -30.74 7.26
N ASP A 19 0.04 -29.98 8.33
CA ASP A 19 -0.66 -30.50 9.52
C ASP A 19 -2.07 -31.04 9.20
N LEU A 20 -2.72 -30.48 8.15
CA LEU A 20 -4.02 -30.94 7.66
C LEU A 20 -3.95 -32.17 6.75
N ASN A 21 -2.73 -32.63 6.41
CA ASN A 21 -2.48 -33.73 5.48
C ASN A 21 -3.12 -33.52 4.09
N GLU A 22 -3.14 -32.27 3.63
CA GLU A 22 -3.68 -31.92 2.31
C GLU A 22 -2.69 -32.24 1.19
N GLU A 23 -3.19 -32.74 0.06
CA GLU A 23 -2.35 -33.05 -1.10
C GLU A 23 -2.11 -31.80 -1.95
N GLY A 24 -0.87 -31.58 -2.37
CA GLY A 24 -0.51 -30.48 -3.27
C GLY A 24 0.24 -29.36 -2.56
N ASP A 25 0.14 -28.14 -3.12
CA ASP A 25 0.91 -26.98 -2.69
C ASP A 25 -0.04 -25.79 -2.45
N VAL A 26 -0.11 -25.34 -1.19
CA VAL A 26 -0.98 -24.25 -0.74
C VAL A 26 -0.75 -22.95 -1.51
N HIS A 27 0.45 -22.72 -2.04
CA HIS A 27 0.82 -21.51 -2.79
C HIS A 27 0.27 -21.48 -4.21
N THR A 28 -0.23 -22.62 -4.71
CA THR A 28 -0.68 -22.75 -6.10
C THR A 28 -2.14 -23.16 -6.24
N VAL A 29 -2.78 -23.59 -5.14
CA VAL A 29 -4.20 -23.97 -5.14
C VAL A 29 -5.11 -22.75 -5.25
N GLY A 30 -6.24 -22.93 -5.95
CA GLY A 30 -7.29 -21.91 -6.03
C GLY A 30 -8.13 -21.84 -4.74
N ILE A 31 -8.88 -20.75 -4.58
CA ILE A 31 -9.77 -20.52 -3.43
C ILE A 31 -10.82 -21.64 -3.29
N ASP A 32 -11.20 -22.29 -4.39
CA ASP A 32 -12.13 -23.43 -4.37
C ASP A 32 -11.65 -24.57 -3.48
N ALA A 33 -10.33 -24.78 -3.35
CA ALA A 33 -9.75 -25.79 -2.46
C ALA A 33 -10.07 -25.54 -0.97
N ALA A 34 -10.38 -24.29 -0.60
CA ALA A 34 -10.81 -23.96 0.76
C ALA A 34 -12.21 -24.53 1.11
N LEU A 35 -12.96 -25.02 0.13
CA LEU A 35 -14.28 -25.62 0.29
C LEU A 35 -14.23 -27.14 0.43
N ASP A 36 -13.10 -27.76 0.10
CA ASP A 36 -12.93 -29.20 0.20
C ASP A 36 -12.90 -29.64 1.67
N ALA A 37 -13.47 -30.82 1.92
CA ALA A 37 -13.51 -31.38 3.27
C ALA A 37 -12.11 -31.91 3.61
N PRO A 38 -11.56 -31.57 4.79
CA PRO A 38 -10.21 -31.99 5.15
C PRO A 38 -10.13 -33.49 5.41
N ALA A 39 -8.89 -33.98 5.53
CA ALA A 39 -8.62 -35.37 5.83
C ALA A 39 -9.37 -35.87 7.08
N ALA A 40 -9.74 -37.17 7.09
CA ALA A 40 -10.47 -37.77 8.19
C ALA A 40 -9.60 -38.00 9.45
N ALA A 41 -8.28 -37.90 9.31
CA ALA A 41 -7.31 -38.06 10.38
C ALA A 41 -6.17 -37.06 10.16
N PHE A 42 -5.72 -36.45 11.26
CA PHE A 42 -4.65 -35.47 11.30
C PHE A 42 -3.49 -36.01 12.13
N ASP A 43 -2.28 -35.56 11.81
CA ASP A 43 -1.10 -35.82 12.63
C ASP A 43 -1.06 -34.90 13.87
N GLU A 44 0.01 -35.00 14.67
CA GLU A 44 0.18 -34.13 15.84
C GLU A 44 0.38 -32.68 15.37
N PRO A 45 -0.47 -31.73 15.81
CA PRO A 45 -0.43 -30.36 15.29
C PRO A 45 0.84 -29.65 15.75
N THR A 46 1.41 -28.87 14.85
CA THR A 46 2.60 -28.06 15.10
C THR A 46 2.19 -26.66 15.55
N GLU A 47 3.02 -26.01 16.37
CA GLU A 47 2.81 -24.60 16.72
C GLU A 47 3.08 -23.72 15.48
N LEU A 48 2.05 -23.06 14.95
CA LEU A 48 2.19 -22.20 13.76
C LEU A 48 2.92 -20.89 14.03
N PHE A 49 2.88 -20.41 15.27
CA PHE A 49 3.47 -19.14 15.67
C PHE A 49 4.11 -19.26 17.05
N GLU A 50 5.37 -18.86 17.14
CA GLU A 50 6.06 -18.72 18.40
C GLU A 50 5.90 -17.30 18.94
N LYS A 51 5.76 -17.19 20.27
CA LYS A 51 5.78 -15.88 20.92
C LYS A 51 7.17 -15.29 20.79
N ILE A 52 7.26 -14.03 20.37
CA ILE A 52 8.52 -13.29 20.31
C ILE A 52 9.13 -13.22 21.74
N PRO A 53 10.39 -13.66 21.93
CA PRO A 53 11.08 -13.56 23.22
C PRO A 53 11.29 -12.10 23.65
N GLU A 54 11.23 -11.82 24.96
CA GLU A 54 11.40 -10.46 25.50
C GLU A 54 12.76 -9.84 25.12
N GLU A 55 13.84 -10.64 25.13
CA GLU A 55 15.17 -10.23 24.67
C GLU A 55 15.17 -9.72 23.22
N ARG A 56 14.39 -10.37 22.33
CA ARG A 56 14.28 -9.96 20.93
C ARG A 56 13.50 -8.66 20.78
N VAL A 57 12.48 -8.45 21.62
CA VAL A 57 11.72 -7.19 21.64
C VAL A 57 12.62 -6.03 22.08
N GLU A 58 13.41 -6.23 23.14
CA GLU A 58 14.36 -5.23 23.65
C GLU A 58 15.38 -4.85 22.57
N GLU A 59 15.98 -5.84 21.89
CA GLU A 59 16.94 -5.61 20.79
C GLU A 59 16.32 -4.79 19.63
N LEU A 60 15.08 -5.11 19.25
CA LEU A 60 14.40 -4.43 18.14
C LEU A 60 14.05 -2.98 18.50
N ASN A 61 13.63 -2.73 19.75
CA ASN A 61 13.36 -1.37 20.22
C ASN A 61 14.62 -0.52 20.26
N GLU A 62 15.75 -1.04 20.76
CA GLU A 62 17.03 -0.33 20.76
C GLU A 62 17.45 0.05 19.33
N LYS A 63 17.26 -0.87 18.38
CA LYS A 63 17.56 -0.61 16.97
C LYS A 63 16.63 0.43 16.34
N LEU A 64 15.36 0.45 16.73
CA LEU A 64 14.39 1.45 16.29
C LEU A 64 14.77 2.84 16.81
N GLU A 65 15.05 2.96 18.10
CA GLU A 65 15.48 4.21 18.73
C GLU A 65 16.73 4.78 18.04
N ALA A 66 17.75 3.94 17.81
CA ALA A 66 18.96 4.35 17.11
C ALA A 66 18.71 4.86 15.66
N ARG A 67 17.69 4.32 14.96
CA ARG A 67 17.30 4.78 13.63
C ARG A 67 16.54 6.10 13.67
N VAL A 68 15.66 6.26 14.66
CA VAL A 68 14.92 7.51 14.89
C VAL A 68 15.89 8.64 15.20
N ASP A 69 16.84 8.42 16.11
CA ASP A 69 17.86 9.41 16.47
C ASP A 69 18.66 9.85 15.23
N ALA A 70 19.17 8.90 14.45
CA ALA A 70 19.91 9.19 13.22
C ALA A 70 19.09 9.99 12.20
N ALA A 71 17.80 9.68 12.04
CA ALA A 71 16.93 10.42 11.13
C ALA A 71 16.64 11.85 11.65
N THR A 72 16.50 12.05 12.96
CA THR A 72 16.28 13.38 13.55
C THR A 72 17.53 14.26 13.52
N GLU A 73 18.73 13.71 13.72
CA GLU A 73 19.99 14.45 13.64
C GLU A 73 20.28 14.96 12.22
N ASP A 74 19.91 14.19 11.18
CA ASP A 74 20.00 14.62 9.78
C ASP A 74 18.93 15.68 9.42
N SER A 75 17.90 15.85 10.24
CA SER A 75 16.79 16.78 10.02
C SER A 75 16.98 18.16 10.68
N GLU A 76 17.95 18.33 11.59
CA GLU A 76 18.18 19.61 12.31
C GLU A 76 18.83 20.73 11.48
N ALA A 77 18.94 20.57 10.15
CA ALA A 77 19.41 21.64 9.26
C ALA A 77 18.30 22.61 8.78
N ASP A 78 17.02 22.28 8.99
CA ASP A 78 15.89 23.13 8.63
C ASP A 78 14.82 23.12 9.74
N ALA A 79 15.06 23.90 10.80
CA ALA A 79 14.06 24.14 11.84
C ALA A 79 13.96 25.65 12.12
N ASP A 80 12.98 26.29 11.49
CA ASP A 80 12.26 27.43 12.07
C ASP A 80 10.76 27.08 12.09
N ASP A 81 10.14 27.44 13.20
CA ASP A 81 8.72 27.62 13.46
C ASP A 81 7.92 26.54 14.23
N GLU A 82 7.95 26.76 15.55
CA GLU A 82 6.80 26.92 16.46
C GLU A 82 6.03 25.69 16.98
N ALA A 83 6.16 25.58 18.31
CA ALA A 83 5.44 24.78 19.27
C ALA A 83 3.91 24.74 19.11
N ASP A 84 3.34 23.55 19.28
CA ASP A 84 2.08 23.40 20.02
C ASP A 84 2.15 22.19 20.96
N ALA A 85 1.92 22.48 22.25
CA ALA A 85 1.87 21.50 23.31
C ALA A 85 0.42 21.09 23.53
N GLY A 86 0.06 19.88 23.06
CA GLY A 86 -1.23 19.24 23.34
C GLY A 86 -1.03 17.83 23.89
N THR A 87 -1.04 17.69 25.21
CA THR A 87 -1.04 16.38 25.89
C THR A 87 -2.44 15.76 25.85
N GLY A 88 -2.56 14.54 25.32
CA GLY A 88 -3.80 13.76 25.28
C GLY A 88 -3.54 12.27 25.09
N ASP A 89 -3.45 11.58 26.22
CA ASP A 89 -3.53 10.14 26.51
C ASP A 89 -4.06 9.18 25.41
N GLY A 90 -3.21 8.20 25.05
CA GLY A 90 -3.54 6.78 25.07
C GLY A 90 -4.51 6.23 24.02
N ASP A 91 -3.95 5.80 22.88
CA ASP A 91 -4.21 4.55 22.14
C ASP A 91 -3.77 4.76 20.68
N SER A 92 -2.46 4.70 20.43
CA SER A 92 -1.92 4.66 19.06
C SER A 92 -1.62 3.21 18.71
N ASP A 93 -2.65 2.50 18.28
CA ASP A 93 -2.52 1.47 17.25
C ASP A 93 -2.18 2.23 15.96
N GLU A 94 -0.88 2.46 15.73
CA GLU A 94 -0.38 2.95 14.44
C GLU A 94 0.39 1.85 13.72
N PRO A 95 0.11 1.65 12.42
CA PRO A 95 0.61 0.53 11.66
C PRO A 95 2.12 0.66 11.44
N SER A 96 2.83 -0.45 11.56
CA SER A 96 4.26 -0.54 11.28
C SER A 96 4.54 -0.12 9.84
N GLU A 97 5.17 1.04 9.66
CA GLU A 97 5.83 1.47 8.41
C GLU A 97 7.16 0.70 8.17
N GLU A 98 7.20 -0.60 8.44
CA GLU A 98 8.35 -1.45 8.11
C GLU A 98 8.23 -2.00 6.68
N ALA A 99 8.25 -1.09 5.70
CA ALA A 99 8.65 -1.39 4.31
C ALA A 99 8.93 -0.12 3.49
N ALA A 100 9.36 0.99 4.10
CA ALA A 100 9.95 2.08 3.32
C ALA A 100 11.34 1.65 2.87
N ALA A 101 11.41 1.00 1.70
CA ALA A 101 12.63 0.78 0.97
C ALA A 101 13.42 2.10 0.88
N ASP A 102 14.74 2.00 1.03
CA ASP A 102 15.72 3.08 0.90
C ASP A 102 15.75 3.56 -0.57
N LEU A 103 14.68 4.26 -0.97
CA LEU A 103 14.47 4.80 -2.29
C LEU A 103 14.96 6.23 -2.28
N GLU A 104 15.95 6.51 -3.13
CA GLU A 104 16.35 7.89 -3.39
C GLU A 104 15.12 8.72 -3.77
N PRO A 105 14.90 9.87 -3.13
CA PRO A 105 13.74 10.70 -3.40
C PRO A 105 13.74 11.12 -4.86
N VAL A 106 12.60 10.97 -5.53
CA VAL A 106 12.45 11.30 -6.96
C VAL A 106 12.61 12.81 -7.22
N ALA A 107 12.46 13.64 -6.18
CA ALA A 107 12.65 15.08 -6.23
C ALA A 107 13.28 15.60 -4.93
N ASP A 108 14.17 16.58 -5.06
CA ASP A 108 14.86 17.23 -3.94
C ASP A 108 13.92 18.13 -3.11
N GLU A 109 12.83 18.63 -3.71
CA GLU A 109 11.85 19.52 -3.08
C GLU A 109 10.52 18.78 -2.88
N ARG A 110 10.11 18.59 -1.62
CA ARG A 110 8.79 18.04 -1.26
C ARG A 110 7.79 19.17 -1.02
N ILE A 111 6.55 18.98 -1.44
CA ILE A 111 5.42 19.84 -1.03
C ILE A 111 4.87 19.34 0.32
N SER A 112 4.21 20.22 1.07
CA SER A 112 3.58 19.79 2.33
C SER A 112 2.36 18.91 2.05
N PHE A 113 1.92 18.15 3.06
CA PHE A 113 0.70 17.36 2.91
C PHE A 113 -0.55 18.25 2.79
N GLU A 114 -0.58 19.40 3.48
CA GLU A 114 -1.68 20.36 3.33
C GLU A 114 -1.81 20.88 1.90
N ASP A 115 -0.69 21.19 1.23
CA ASP A 115 -0.68 21.62 -0.17
C ASP A 115 -1.29 20.56 -1.10
N PHE A 116 -1.06 19.28 -0.81
CA PHE A 116 -1.66 18.17 -1.56
C PHE A 116 -3.16 18.04 -1.28
N GLN A 117 -3.61 18.24 -0.03
CA GLN A 117 -5.01 18.15 0.35
C GLN A 117 -5.89 19.22 -0.31
N ASP A 118 -5.32 20.39 -0.64
CA ASP A 118 -6.02 21.45 -1.36
C ASP A 118 -6.35 21.08 -2.83
N LEU A 119 -5.74 20.02 -3.39
CA LEU A 119 -6.01 19.54 -4.74
C LEU A 119 -7.24 18.61 -4.80
N ASP A 120 -8.29 19.01 -5.52
CA ASP A 120 -9.46 18.17 -5.79
C ASP A 120 -9.23 17.25 -7.00
N ILE A 121 -8.61 16.08 -6.74
CA ILE A 121 -8.34 15.04 -7.76
C ILE A 121 -9.49 14.03 -7.77
N ARG A 122 -10.08 13.78 -8.95
CA ARG A 122 -11.22 12.87 -9.13
C ARG A 122 -11.01 11.90 -10.29
N ILE A 123 -11.68 10.76 -10.21
CA ILE A 123 -11.78 9.79 -11.30
C ILE A 123 -12.98 10.16 -12.18
N GLY A 124 -12.80 10.12 -13.49
CA GLY A 124 -13.87 10.36 -14.46
C GLY A 124 -13.74 9.47 -15.68
N GLU A 125 -14.86 9.23 -16.36
CA GLU A 125 -14.96 8.44 -17.59
C GLU A 125 -14.92 9.37 -18.80
N ILE A 126 -14.11 9.03 -19.82
CA ILE A 126 -14.08 9.79 -21.08
C ILE A 126 -15.27 9.33 -21.94
N VAL A 127 -16.26 10.21 -22.12
CA VAL A 127 -17.44 9.94 -22.94
C VAL A 127 -17.27 10.36 -24.40
N ALA A 128 -16.37 11.31 -24.67
CA ALA A 128 -16.02 11.74 -26.03
C ALA A 128 -14.59 12.29 -26.10
N ALA A 129 -13.91 12.05 -27.21
CA ALA A 129 -12.59 12.58 -27.51
C ALA A 129 -12.55 13.09 -28.95
N GLU A 130 -12.19 14.37 -29.13
CA GLU A 130 -12.14 15.01 -30.45
C GLU A 130 -10.85 15.81 -30.62
N GLY A 131 -10.34 15.91 -31.84
CA GLY A 131 -9.21 16.79 -32.13
C GLY A 131 -9.63 18.26 -32.05
N VAL A 132 -8.78 19.11 -31.46
CA VAL A 132 -9.01 20.56 -31.49
C VAL A 132 -8.65 21.10 -32.88
N GLU A 133 -9.55 21.85 -33.49
CA GLU A 133 -9.34 22.46 -34.81
C GLU A 133 -8.13 23.42 -34.78
N GLY A 134 -7.21 23.25 -35.72
CA GLY A 134 -5.98 24.06 -35.79
C GLY A 134 -4.89 23.70 -34.76
N ALA A 135 -5.06 22.63 -33.98
CA ALA A 135 -4.04 22.16 -33.04
C ALA A 135 -3.66 20.68 -33.29
N ASP A 136 -2.38 20.45 -33.59
CA ASP A 136 -1.87 19.11 -33.90
C ASP A 136 -1.65 18.25 -32.65
N LYS A 137 -1.50 18.87 -31.48
CA LYS A 137 -1.14 18.21 -30.21
C LYS A 137 -2.30 18.08 -29.22
N LEU A 138 -3.39 18.82 -29.44
CA LEU A 138 -4.45 18.97 -28.44
C LEU A 138 -5.66 18.09 -28.79
N ALA A 139 -6.12 17.35 -27.78
CA ALA A 139 -7.39 16.66 -27.76
C ALA A 139 -8.36 17.39 -26.83
N LYS A 140 -9.62 17.52 -27.25
CA LYS A 140 -10.75 17.97 -26.45
C LYS A 140 -11.46 16.72 -25.94
N LEU A 141 -11.48 16.55 -24.63
CA LEU A 141 -12.13 15.43 -23.95
C LEU A 141 -13.38 15.95 -23.24
N THR A 142 -14.47 15.21 -23.36
CA THR A 142 -15.63 15.35 -22.46
C THR A 142 -15.52 14.22 -21.45
N VAL A 143 -15.42 14.57 -20.17
CA VAL A 143 -15.21 13.62 -19.06
C VAL A 143 -16.38 13.72 -18.11
N ASP A 144 -17.07 12.60 -17.89
CA ASP A 144 -18.10 12.48 -16.86
C ASP A 144 -17.46 12.12 -15.51
N ILE A 145 -17.69 12.97 -14.50
CA ILE A 145 -17.22 12.75 -13.13
C ILE A 145 -18.33 12.23 -12.21
N GLY A 146 -19.41 11.70 -12.79
CA GLY A 146 -20.59 11.11 -12.14
C GLY A 146 -21.66 12.12 -11.72
N VAL A 147 -21.26 13.37 -11.41
CA VAL A 147 -22.19 14.45 -11.04
C VAL A 147 -22.43 15.46 -12.17
N GLU A 148 -21.44 15.62 -13.05
CA GLU A 148 -21.49 16.51 -14.20
C GLU A 148 -20.45 16.07 -15.25
N GLU A 149 -20.61 16.53 -16.48
CA GLU A 149 -19.60 16.39 -17.52
C GLU A 149 -18.75 17.66 -17.61
N ARG A 150 -17.43 17.50 -17.70
CA ARG A 150 -16.47 18.59 -17.86
C ARG A 150 -15.69 18.44 -19.16
N GLN A 151 -15.42 19.58 -19.79
CA GLN A 151 -14.55 19.64 -20.96
C GLN A 151 -13.09 19.87 -20.53
N ILE A 152 -12.19 18.99 -20.94
CA ILE A 152 -10.75 19.05 -20.66
C ILE A 152 -9.99 19.12 -21.99
N VAL A 153 -8.95 19.96 -22.06
CA VAL A 153 -8.04 20.02 -23.21
C VAL A 153 -6.69 19.47 -22.79
N ALA A 154 -6.24 18.40 -23.45
CA ALA A 154 -5.01 17.69 -23.10
C ALA A 154 -4.06 17.55 -24.30
N GLY A 155 -2.75 17.63 -24.03
CA GLY A 155 -1.68 17.55 -25.02
C GLY A 155 -1.34 16.12 -25.49
N ILE A 156 -2.33 15.22 -25.54
CA ILE A 156 -2.11 13.77 -25.68
C ILE A 156 -2.45 13.21 -27.07
N LYS A 157 -2.87 14.06 -28.02
CA LYS A 157 -3.33 13.64 -29.37
C LYS A 157 -2.28 12.89 -30.19
N GLN A 158 -0.99 13.05 -29.87
CA GLN A 158 0.11 12.34 -30.56
C GLN A 158 0.42 10.97 -29.94
N LEU A 159 -0.09 10.70 -28.73
CA LEU A 159 0.20 9.49 -27.96
C LEU A 159 -0.96 8.49 -28.03
N HIS A 160 -2.18 8.98 -28.26
CA HIS A 160 -3.39 8.17 -28.28
C HIS A 160 -4.26 8.50 -29.49
N ASP A 161 -4.81 7.47 -30.12
CA ASP A 161 -5.88 7.61 -31.10
C ASP A 161 -7.16 8.10 -30.39
N LEU A 162 -7.86 9.03 -31.03
CA LEU A 162 -9.07 9.66 -30.47
C LEU A 162 -10.37 8.95 -30.90
N ASP A 163 -10.28 8.06 -31.88
CA ASP A 163 -11.39 7.25 -32.35
C ASP A 163 -11.41 5.92 -31.57
N SER A 164 -12.50 5.66 -30.83
CA SER A 164 -12.78 4.37 -30.16
C SER A 164 -13.80 3.53 -30.93
#